data_AF-A0A532UII8-F1
#
_entry.id   AF-A0A532UII8-F1
#
_cell.length_a   1.000
_cell.length_b   1.000
_cell.length_c   1.000
_cell.angle_alpha   90.00
_cell.angle_beta   90.00
_cell.angle_gamma   90.00
#
_symmetry.space_group_name_H-M   'P 1'
#
loop_
_entity.id
_entity.type
_entity.pdbx_description
1 polymer ?
#
loop_
_entity_poly.entity_id
_entity_poly.type
_entity_poly.pdbx_seq_one_letter_code
_entity_poly.pdbx_strand_id
1 'polypeptide(L)'
;MDLNERAKGFTLIELLVVIAIIAILLAILMPALNRVREQGKRAVCLSHLRQLGLVWIMYADDNDGNIVNGAAGHSGTPGDARHSNERPWVGVCWAPDYASGGQLPEVQQIEQIKAGALWPYCKNLKLYGCPTSFRGEMLTYAIVHSMNGNPPAGTYNEAGGRRQPKKENGVWLWVKNRTQIHNPAPAERIVFVDEGWATSYSYAVHYVQEAWWDDPTTRHGDGTTYAYADGHGEYWKWKGIDTVKMGRDRDRNHPGNYTPQTPEGFQDLYRLQEATFGRLGYQPSHPR
;
A
#
# COMPACT_ATOMS: atom_id res chain seq x y z
N MET A 1 64.84 41.73 6.97
CA MET A 1 64.04 41.17 5.87
C MET A 1 62.87 40.48 6.54
N ASP A 2 61.69 41.10 6.47
CA ASP A 2 60.38 40.48 6.63
C ASP A 2 59.34 41.59 6.43
N LEU A 3 58.89 41.73 5.18
CA LEU A 3 57.77 42.59 4.84
C LEU A 3 56.52 41.87 5.32
N ASN A 4 55.94 42.36 6.42
CA ASN A 4 54.68 41.88 6.95
C ASN A 4 53.56 42.26 5.96
N GLU A 5 53.22 41.35 5.05
CA GLU A 5 52.09 41.52 4.13
C GLU A 5 50.80 41.62 4.95
N ARG A 6 50.24 42.84 5.03
CA ARG A 6 48.91 43.03 5.61
C ARG A 6 47.90 42.32 4.71
N ALA A 7 47.37 41.20 5.18
CA ALA A 7 46.24 40.53 4.55
C ALA A 7 45.09 41.54 4.40
N LYS A 8 44.65 41.79 3.16
CA LYS A 8 43.49 42.63 2.87
C LYS A 8 42.25 41.97 3.46
N GLY A 9 41.54 42.68 4.35
CA GLY A 9 40.28 42.21 4.93
C GLY A 9 39.15 42.26 3.90
N PHE A 10 38.19 41.33 4.01
CA PHE A 10 36.98 41.29 3.20
C PHE A 10 36.15 42.57 3.40
N THR A 11 35.64 43.15 2.32
CA THR A 11 34.69 44.26 2.37
C THR A 11 33.27 43.75 2.65
N LEU A 12 32.41 44.62 3.20
CA LEU A 12 31.00 44.30 3.44
C LEU A 12 30.27 43.87 2.15
N ILE A 13 30.60 44.51 1.02
CA ILE A 13 29.99 44.21 -0.28
C ILE A 13 30.37 42.80 -0.76
N GLU A 14 31.65 42.43 -0.66
CA GLU A 14 32.12 41.09 -1.04
C GLU A 14 31.44 40.00 -0.20
N LEU A 15 31.27 40.22 1.10
CA LEU A 15 30.53 39.29 1.97
C LEU A 15 29.06 39.17 1.56
N LEU A 16 28.39 40.29 1.26
CA LEU A 16 26.98 40.32 0.85
C LEU A 16 26.73 39.59 -0.48
N VAL A 17 27.64 39.73 -1.45
CA VAL A 17 27.53 39.03 -2.73
C VAL A 17 27.67 37.51 -2.53
N VAL A 18 28.60 37.07 -1.68
CA VAL A 18 28.80 35.64 -1.41
C VAL A 18 27.57 35.01 -0.75
N ILE A 19 27.00 35.65 0.28
CA ILE A 19 25.78 35.12 0.90
C ILE A 19 24.59 35.13 -0.07
N ALA A 20 24.50 36.11 -0.97
CA ALA A 20 23.45 36.16 -1.99
C ALA A 20 23.58 34.99 -2.98
N ILE A 21 24.79 34.67 -3.43
CA ILE A 21 25.04 33.51 -4.29
C ILE A 21 24.70 32.20 -3.56
N ILE A 22 25.13 32.04 -2.31
CA ILE A 22 24.80 30.86 -1.50
C ILE A 22 23.28 30.72 -1.32
N ALA A 23 22.57 31.82 -1.05
CA ALA A 23 21.12 31.82 -0.90
C ALA A 23 20.41 31.37 -2.19
N ILE A 24 20.84 31.85 -3.36
CA ILE A 24 20.29 31.43 -4.66
C ILE A 24 20.54 29.95 -4.91
N LEU A 25 21.77 29.47 -4.66
CA LEU A 25 22.11 28.06 -4.83
C LEU A 25 21.29 27.16 -3.90
N LEU A 26 21.12 27.55 -2.64
CA LEU A 26 20.32 26.81 -1.66
C LEU A 26 18.82 26.80 -2.03
N ALA A 27 18.29 27.91 -2.57
CA ALA A 27 16.90 28.00 -3.01
C ALA A 27 16.57 26.99 -4.11
N ILE A 28 17.52 26.71 -5.01
CA ILE A 28 17.36 25.71 -6.07
C ILE A 28 17.67 24.29 -5.56
N LEU A 29 18.65 24.15 -4.67
CA LEU A 29 19.10 22.84 -4.17
C LEU A 29 18.12 22.20 -3.18
N MET A 30 17.47 22.98 -2.31
CA MET A 30 16.54 22.45 -1.30
C MET A 30 15.35 21.67 -1.90
N PRO A 31 14.62 22.19 -2.90
CA PRO A 31 13.54 21.46 -3.55
C PRO A 31 14.02 20.15 -4.20
N ALA A 32 15.18 20.19 -4.87
CA ALA A 32 15.77 19.03 -5.50
C ALA A 32 16.14 17.95 -4.46
N LEU A 33 16.77 18.34 -3.36
CA LEU A 33 17.19 17.42 -2.30
C LEU A 33 15.98 16.78 -1.59
N ASN A 34 14.91 17.52 -1.38
CA ASN A 34 13.66 16.99 -0.83
C ASN A 34 13.06 15.92 -1.76
N ARG A 35 13.05 16.16 -3.07
CA ARG A 35 12.58 15.18 -4.06
C ARG A 35 13.44 13.92 -4.08
N VAL A 36 14.78 14.06 -4.01
CA VAL A 36 15.71 12.92 -3.95
C VAL A 36 15.51 12.10 -2.69
N ARG A 37 15.37 12.75 -1.52
CA ARG A 37 15.09 12.06 -0.25
C ARG A 37 13.79 11.28 -0.32
N GLU A 38 12.74 11.83 -0.91
CA GLU A 38 11.46 11.15 -1.06
C GLU A 38 11.55 9.94 -2.00
N GLN A 39 12.27 10.07 -3.11
CA GLN A 39 12.55 8.93 -4.00
C GLN A 39 13.32 7.82 -3.28
N GLY A 40 14.28 8.17 -2.43
CA GLY A 40 15.01 7.19 -1.61
C GLY A 40 14.11 6.46 -0.62
N LYS A 41 13.24 7.20 0.08
CA LYS A 41 12.24 6.61 1.00
C LYS A 41 11.27 5.68 0.26
N ARG A 42 10.78 6.10 -0.91
CA ARG A 42 9.94 5.27 -1.78
C ARG A 42 10.66 3.99 -2.22
N ALA A 43 11.95 4.07 -2.57
CA ALA A 43 12.72 2.89 -2.97
C ALA A 43 12.84 1.87 -1.82
N VAL A 44 12.97 2.35 -0.57
CA VAL A 44 12.95 1.48 0.62
C VAL A 44 11.56 0.86 0.82
N CYS A 45 10.49 1.64 0.71
CA CYS A 45 9.12 1.13 0.79
C CYS A 45 8.85 0.02 -0.25
N LEU A 46 9.24 0.27 -1.50
CA LEU A 46 9.15 -0.70 -2.59
C LEU A 46 9.96 -1.98 -2.30
N SER A 47 11.15 -1.83 -1.70
CA SER A 47 11.97 -2.98 -1.28
C SER A 47 11.30 -3.80 -0.16
N HIS A 48 10.66 -3.14 0.81
CA HIS A 48 9.90 -3.83 1.87
C HIS A 48 8.75 -4.65 1.26
N LEU A 49 7.95 -4.04 0.38
CA LEU A 49 6.84 -4.69 -0.30
C LEU A 49 7.27 -5.87 -1.16
N ARG A 50 8.38 -5.75 -1.91
CA ARG A 50 8.94 -6.86 -2.69
C ARG A 50 9.39 -8.02 -1.79
N GLN A 51 10.02 -7.71 -0.65
CA GLN A 51 10.40 -8.73 0.33
C GLN A 51 9.17 -9.42 0.96
N LEU A 52 8.11 -8.67 1.27
CA LEU A 52 6.84 -9.25 1.71
C LEU A 52 6.16 -10.10 0.63
N GLY A 53 6.22 -9.68 -0.64
CA GLY A 53 5.74 -10.45 -1.79
C GLY A 53 6.47 -11.79 -1.90
N LEU A 54 7.79 -11.81 -1.75
CA LEU A 54 8.58 -13.06 -1.71
C LEU A 54 8.20 -13.94 -0.51
N VAL A 55 8.02 -13.35 0.67
CA VAL A 55 7.56 -14.08 1.87
C VAL A 55 6.18 -14.71 1.65
N TRP A 56 5.28 -13.99 0.98
CA TRP A 56 3.96 -14.50 0.62
C TRP A 56 4.03 -15.66 -0.37
N ILE A 57 4.95 -15.61 -1.35
CA ILE A 57 5.24 -16.72 -2.26
C ILE A 57 5.75 -17.94 -1.48
N MET A 58 6.74 -17.75 -0.60
CA MET A 58 7.31 -18.84 0.23
C MET A 58 6.26 -19.48 1.13
N TYR A 59 5.38 -18.68 1.74
CA TYR A 59 4.26 -19.20 2.51
C TYR A 59 3.39 -20.12 1.65
N ALA A 60 3.02 -19.67 0.44
CA ALA A 60 2.18 -20.49 -0.43
C ALA A 60 2.88 -21.81 -0.83
N ASP A 61 4.19 -21.79 -1.09
CA ASP A 61 4.95 -23.01 -1.42
C ASP A 61 4.92 -24.05 -0.30
N ASP A 62 5.03 -23.62 0.96
CA ASP A 62 4.97 -24.51 2.12
C ASP A 62 3.55 -24.97 2.49
N ASN A 63 2.51 -24.37 1.88
CA ASN A 63 1.10 -24.60 2.22
C ASN A 63 0.29 -25.13 1.01
N ASP A 64 0.88 -25.99 0.18
CA ASP A 64 0.24 -26.62 -1.00
C ASP A 64 -0.33 -25.58 -2.00
N GLY A 65 0.35 -24.46 -2.13
CA GLY A 65 -0.06 -23.31 -2.93
C GLY A 65 -1.12 -22.42 -2.29
N ASN A 66 -1.66 -22.75 -1.11
CA ASN A 66 -2.66 -21.93 -0.45
C ASN A 66 -2.04 -20.63 0.06
N ILE A 67 -2.64 -19.51 -0.30
CA ILE A 67 -2.11 -18.19 0.07
C ILE A 67 -2.60 -17.82 1.47
N VAL A 68 -1.78 -17.07 2.18
CA VAL A 68 -2.10 -16.61 3.54
C VAL A 68 -3.44 -15.86 3.58
N ASN A 69 -4.15 -15.93 4.70
CA ASN A 69 -5.32 -15.08 4.92
C ASN A 69 -4.90 -13.61 4.97
N GLY A 70 -5.33 -12.85 3.96
CA GLY A 70 -5.09 -11.43 3.78
C GLY A 70 -5.90 -10.53 4.70
N ALA A 71 -6.95 -11.06 5.34
CA ALA A 71 -7.75 -10.34 6.33
C ALA A 71 -7.02 -10.24 7.67
N ALA A 72 -6.20 -9.20 7.83
CA ALA A 72 -5.49 -8.84 9.05
C ALA A 72 -6.39 -8.96 10.28
N GLY A 73 -5.84 -9.51 11.36
CA GLY A 73 -6.51 -9.69 12.64
C GLY A 73 -7.72 -10.62 12.65
N HIS A 74 -8.10 -11.22 11.51
CA HIS A 74 -9.29 -12.06 11.40
C HIS A 74 -8.93 -13.53 11.26
N SER A 75 -8.56 -14.17 12.38
CA SER A 75 -8.28 -15.60 12.46
C SER A 75 -9.50 -16.39 12.93
N GLY A 76 -10.00 -17.32 12.11
CA GLY A 76 -10.78 -18.47 12.56
C GLY A 76 -11.91 -18.19 13.55
N THR A 77 -12.58 -17.04 13.45
CA THR A 77 -13.76 -16.71 14.25
C THR A 77 -14.81 -17.79 14.01
N PRO A 78 -15.33 -18.47 15.06
CA PRO A 78 -16.35 -19.49 14.88
C PRO A 78 -17.55 -18.92 14.10
N GLY A 79 -17.84 -19.50 12.93
CA GLY A 79 -18.89 -19.01 12.02
C GLY A 79 -18.44 -18.04 10.94
N ASP A 80 -17.14 -17.71 10.82
CA ASP A 80 -16.63 -16.94 9.69
C ASP A 80 -16.63 -17.78 8.40
N ALA A 81 -17.61 -17.50 7.54
CA ALA A 81 -17.80 -18.14 6.25
C ALA A 81 -16.64 -17.90 5.24
N ARG A 82 -15.69 -17.01 5.55
CA ARG A 82 -14.59 -16.58 4.64
C ARG A 82 -13.27 -17.32 4.89
N HIS A 83 -12.87 -17.46 6.16
CA HIS A 83 -11.52 -17.87 6.56
C HIS A 83 -11.52 -18.99 7.61
N SER A 84 -12.31 -20.04 7.37
CA SER A 84 -12.39 -21.18 8.28
C SER A 84 -11.00 -21.84 8.44
N ASN A 85 -10.45 -21.79 9.66
CA ASN A 85 -9.13 -22.34 10.04
C ASN A 85 -7.92 -21.70 9.35
N GLU A 86 -8.05 -20.46 8.86
CA GLU A 86 -6.91 -19.76 8.25
C GLU A 86 -6.31 -18.73 9.21
N ARG A 87 -4.99 -18.79 9.40
CA ARG A 87 -4.25 -17.80 10.19
C ARG A 87 -3.95 -16.57 9.31
N PRO A 88 -4.27 -15.35 9.78
CA PRO A 88 -4.04 -14.13 9.03
C PRO A 88 -2.55 -13.80 8.96
N TRP A 89 -2.18 -13.04 7.94
CA TRP A 89 -0.80 -12.65 7.68
C TRP A 89 -0.19 -11.81 8.81
N VAL A 90 -1.02 -11.01 9.49
CA VAL A 90 -0.76 -10.28 10.73
C VAL A 90 -1.99 -10.28 11.64
N GLY A 91 -1.78 -10.05 12.94
CA GLY A 91 -2.85 -9.85 13.92
C GLY A 91 -3.50 -8.46 13.85
N VAL A 92 -4.21 -8.07 14.92
CA VAL A 92 -4.92 -6.78 15.01
C VAL A 92 -3.92 -5.66 15.32
N CYS A 93 -3.55 -4.85 14.32
CA CYS A 93 -2.59 -3.76 14.48
C CYS A 93 -3.23 -2.36 14.54
N TRP A 94 -4.56 -2.29 14.63
CA TRP A 94 -5.32 -1.04 14.65
C TRP A 94 -6.08 -0.87 15.98
N ALA A 95 -6.38 0.37 16.36
CA ALA A 95 -7.21 0.66 17.52
C ALA A 95 -8.71 0.53 17.17
N PRO A 96 -9.63 0.27 18.12
CA PRO A 96 -11.06 0.23 17.83
C PRO A 96 -11.63 1.51 17.21
N ASP A 97 -11.04 2.66 17.53
CA ASP A 97 -11.35 3.99 17.01
C ASP A 97 -10.41 4.43 15.88
N TYR A 98 -9.77 3.47 15.19
CA TYR A 98 -8.83 3.79 14.12
C TYR A 98 -9.44 4.77 13.13
N ALA A 99 -10.68 4.59 12.66
CA ALA A 99 -11.35 5.51 11.72
C ALA A 99 -11.37 6.99 12.16
N SER A 100 -11.19 7.30 13.44
CA SER A 100 -11.08 8.68 13.97
C SER A 100 -9.62 9.10 14.28
N GLY A 101 -8.65 8.37 13.73
CA GLY A 101 -7.22 8.60 13.93
C GLY A 101 -6.59 7.81 15.08
N GLY A 102 -7.36 6.94 15.76
CA GLY A 102 -6.90 6.12 16.87
C GLY A 102 -5.75 5.18 16.47
N GLN A 103 -4.82 4.94 17.40
CA GLN A 103 -3.63 4.14 17.13
C GLN A 103 -3.35 3.18 18.29
N LEU A 104 -3.13 1.91 17.95
CA LEU A 104 -2.78 0.89 18.93
C LEU A 104 -1.36 1.16 19.47
N PRO A 105 -1.04 0.87 20.75
CA PRO A 105 0.33 1.01 21.23
C PRO A 105 1.34 0.20 20.41
N GLU A 106 2.54 0.76 20.17
CA GLU A 106 3.59 0.12 19.35
C GLU A 106 3.90 -1.31 19.80
N VAL A 107 4.00 -1.53 21.11
CA VAL A 107 4.28 -2.86 21.69
C VAL A 107 3.24 -3.88 21.27
N GLN A 108 1.96 -3.51 21.30
CA GLN A 108 0.86 -4.40 20.89
C GLN A 108 0.88 -4.64 19.39
N GLN A 109 1.11 -3.61 18.57
CA GLN A 109 1.26 -3.80 17.12
C GLN A 109 2.41 -4.78 16.80
N ILE A 110 3.56 -4.65 17.48
CA ILE A 110 4.72 -5.53 17.30
C ILE A 110 4.38 -6.98 17.66
N GLU A 111 3.66 -7.20 18.77
CA GLU A 111 3.19 -8.53 19.16
C GLU A 111 2.28 -9.14 18.09
N GLN A 112 1.36 -8.33 17.54
CA GLN A 112 0.38 -8.76 16.54
C GLN A 112 1.02 -9.04 15.17
N ILE A 113 2.04 -8.28 14.78
CA ILE A 113 2.88 -8.57 13.60
C ILE A 113 3.61 -9.91 13.80
N LYS A 114 4.25 -10.11 14.97
CA LYS A 114 5.00 -11.34 15.28
C LYS A 114 4.10 -12.57 15.39
N ALA A 115 2.83 -12.38 15.73
CA ALA A 115 1.81 -13.42 15.75
C ALA A 115 1.24 -13.73 14.36
N GLY A 116 1.62 -13.00 13.32
CA GLY A 116 1.20 -13.24 11.94
C GLY A 116 1.73 -14.53 11.34
N ALA A 117 1.01 -15.09 10.36
CA ALA A 117 1.41 -16.30 9.65
C ALA A 117 2.67 -16.13 8.78
N LEU A 118 2.97 -14.90 8.35
CA LEU A 118 4.16 -14.59 7.53
C LEU A 118 5.43 -14.35 8.35
N TRP A 119 5.30 -14.07 9.65
CA TRP A 119 6.44 -13.75 10.52
C TRP A 119 7.55 -14.82 10.55
N PRO A 120 7.26 -16.14 10.56
CA PRO A 120 8.30 -17.17 10.57
C PRO A 120 9.25 -17.13 9.36
N TYR A 121 8.77 -16.67 8.21
CA TYR A 121 9.50 -16.65 6.93
C TYR A 121 10.49 -15.48 6.85
N CYS A 122 10.18 -14.35 7.48
CA CYS A 122 11.11 -13.23 7.59
C CYS A 122 10.88 -12.44 8.88
N LYS A 123 11.77 -12.65 9.85
CA LYS A 123 11.70 -12.05 11.20
C LYS A 123 12.28 -10.64 11.25
N ASN A 124 11.88 -9.78 10.31
CA ASN A 124 12.32 -8.40 10.22
C ASN A 124 11.14 -7.45 10.34
N LEU A 125 10.99 -6.83 11.51
CA LEU A 125 9.90 -5.92 11.84
C LEU A 125 9.83 -4.70 10.90
N LYS A 126 10.97 -4.22 10.39
CA LYS A 126 11.00 -3.05 9.50
C LYS A 126 10.26 -3.29 8.18
N LEU A 127 10.08 -4.54 7.77
CA LEU A 127 9.39 -4.88 6.52
C LEU A 127 7.87 -4.62 6.55
N TYR A 128 7.28 -4.41 7.72
CA TYR A 128 5.83 -4.25 7.87
C TYR A 128 5.36 -2.80 7.77
N GLY A 129 6.29 -1.84 7.83
CA GLY A 129 6.00 -0.41 7.81
C GLY A 129 6.80 0.35 6.77
N CYS A 130 6.15 1.36 6.21
CA CYS A 130 6.75 2.32 5.30
C CYS A 130 7.73 3.25 6.06
N PRO A 131 8.91 3.60 5.49
CA PRO A 131 9.84 4.54 6.13
C PRO A 131 9.29 5.98 6.25
N THR A 132 8.14 6.28 5.65
CA THR A 132 7.41 7.55 5.81
C THR A 132 6.21 7.41 6.73
N SER A 133 6.07 6.28 7.44
CA SER A 133 4.98 6.07 8.39
C SER A 133 4.99 7.16 9.48
N PHE A 134 3.80 7.44 10.03
CA PHE A 134 3.70 8.32 11.17
C PHE A 134 4.34 7.66 12.39
N ARG A 135 4.73 8.49 13.37
CA ARG A 135 5.36 7.97 14.58
C ARG A 135 4.41 6.97 15.28
N GLY A 136 4.94 5.77 15.49
CA GLY A 136 4.26 4.67 16.17
C GLY A 136 3.39 3.79 15.28
N GLU A 137 3.36 4.02 13.97
CA GLU A 137 2.81 3.07 13.02
C GLU A 137 3.85 1.99 12.73
N MET A 138 3.55 0.77 13.16
CA MET A 138 4.41 -0.40 12.93
C MET A 138 3.96 -1.22 11.71
N LEU A 139 2.69 -1.07 11.30
CA LEU A 139 2.11 -1.68 10.12
C LEU A 139 1.49 -0.59 9.23
N THR A 140 1.91 -0.52 7.97
CA THR A 140 1.32 0.39 6.96
C THR A 140 0.91 -0.30 5.67
N TYR A 141 1.28 -1.57 5.53
CA TYR A 141 0.96 -2.37 4.36
C TYR A 141 -0.31 -3.18 4.60
N ALA A 142 -1.04 -3.46 3.52
CA ALA A 142 -2.19 -4.35 3.53
C ALA A 142 -2.15 -5.31 2.36
N ILE A 143 -2.71 -6.50 2.55
CA ILE A 143 -3.03 -7.40 1.45
C ILE A 143 -4.35 -6.93 0.84
N VAL A 144 -4.42 -6.88 -0.49
CA VAL A 144 -5.68 -6.54 -1.18
C VAL A 144 -6.71 -7.63 -1.00
N HIS A 145 -7.97 -7.26 -0.84
CA HIS A 145 -9.01 -8.19 -0.43
C HIS A 145 -9.31 -9.34 -1.41
N SER A 146 -8.92 -9.22 -2.69
CA SER A 146 -9.01 -10.30 -3.68
C SER A 146 -8.01 -11.42 -3.41
N MET A 147 -6.92 -11.14 -2.67
CA MET A 147 -5.88 -12.11 -2.31
C MET A 147 -6.15 -12.68 -0.93
N ASN A 148 -7.15 -13.54 -0.86
CA ASN A 148 -7.60 -14.20 0.37
C ASN A 148 -7.89 -13.21 1.52
N GLY A 149 -8.37 -12.00 1.22
CA GLY A 149 -8.89 -11.06 2.23
C GLY A 149 -10.42 -11.14 2.33
N ASN A 150 -11.07 -10.03 2.70
CA ASN A 150 -12.53 -9.97 2.81
C ASN A 150 -13.20 -9.78 1.43
N PRO A 151 -13.78 -10.82 0.82
CA PRO A 151 -14.23 -10.74 -0.57
C PRO A 151 -15.46 -9.81 -0.69
N PRO A 152 -15.46 -8.83 -1.61
CA PRO A 152 -16.59 -7.95 -1.81
C PRO A 152 -17.71 -8.66 -2.60
N ALA A 153 -18.89 -8.05 -2.60
CA ALA A 153 -20.03 -8.55 -3.37
C ALA A 153 -19.66 -8.81 -4.85
N GLY A 154 -20.14 -9.94 -5.39
CA GLY A 154 -19.90 -10.34 -6.77
C GLY A 154 -18.64 -11.18 -7.02
N THR A 155 -17.73 -11.30 -6.05
CA THR A 155 -16.43 -12.00 -6.21
C THR A 155 -16.39 -13.41 -5.63
N TYR A 156 -17.47 -13.85 -5.00
CA TYR A 156 -17.60 -15.16 -4.36
C TYR A 156 -19.01 -15.74 -4.61
N ASN A 157 -19.14 -17.05 -4.45
CA ASN A 157 -20.42 -17.75 -4.41
C ASN A 157 -20.75 -18.13 -2.95
N GLU A 158 -22.02 -18.19 -2.58
CA GLU A 158 -22.44 -18.71 -1.27
C GLU A 158 -23.06 -20.10 -1.44
N ALA A 159 -22.50 -21.09 -0.75
CA ALA A 159 -23.02 -22.45 -0.72
C ALA A 159 -22.79 -23.05 0.65
N GLY A 160 -23.86 -23.56 1.29
CA GLY A 160 -23.78 -24.22 2.60
C GLY A 160 -23.25 -23.33 3.72
N GLY A 161 -23.57 -22.03 3.70
CA GLY A 161 -23.10 -21.05 4.70
C GLY A 161 -21.61 -20.71 4.58
N ARG A 162 -20.95 -21.07 3.48
CA ARG A 162 -19.56 -20.74 3.19
C ARG A 162 -19.44 -19.90 1.93
N ARG A 163 -18.49 -18.96 1.93
CA ARG A 163 -18.10 -18.23 0.73
C ARG A 163 -17.06 -19.04 -0.03
N GLN A 164 -17.29 -19.24 -1.32
CA GLN A 164 -16.40 -19.95 -2.22
C GLN A 164 -15.85 -18.99 -3.27
N PRO A 165 -14.55 -19.09 -3.63
CA PRO A 165 -13.96 -18.37 -4.75
C PRO A 165 -14.82 -18.43 -6.01
N LYS A 166 -15.09 -17.27 -6.61
CA LYS A 166 -15.79 -17.19 -7.89
C LYS A 166 -14.79 -17.04 -9.04
N LYS A 167 -15.03 -17.79 -10.11
CA LYS A 167 -14.29 -17.71 -11.37
C LYS A 167 -15.21 -17.19 -12.47
N GLU A 168 -14.79 -16.15 -13.18
CA GLU A 168 -15.54 -15.56 -14.30
C GLU A 168 -14.63 -15.35 -15.51
N ASN A 169 -15.02 -15.89 -16.67
CA ASN A 169 -14.26 -15.86 -17.93
C ASN A 169 -12.78 -16.23 -17.76
N GLY A 170 -12.51 -17.30 -17.01
CA GLY A 170 -11.14 -17.75 -16.76
C GLY A 170 -10.43 -17.05 -15.59
N VAL A 171 -10.96 -15.95 -15.06
CA VAL A 171 -10.32 -15.14 -14.01
C VAL A 171 -10.89 -15.50 -12.63
N TRP A 172 -10.02 -15.79 -11.66
CA TRP A 172 -10.43 -15.93 -10.26
C TRP A 172 -10.48 -14.55 -9.58
N LEU A 173 -11.67 -14.17 -9.14
CA LEU A 173 -11.97 -12.85 -8.57
C LEU A 173 -11.59 -12.76 -7.09
N TRP A 174 -11.74 -13.87 -6.38
CA TRP A 174 -11.20 -14.06 -5.04
C TRP A 174 -10.31 -15.28 -5.06
N VAL A 175 -9.04 -15.09 -4.71
CA VAL A 175 -7.98 -16.08 -4.82
C VAL A 175 -7.72 -16.68 -3.45
N LYS A 176 -7.61 -18.01 -3.39
CA LYS A 176 -7.26 -18.79 -2.19
C LYS A 176 -6.00 -19.63 -2.39
N ASN A 177 -5.65 -19.92 -3.64
CA ASN A 177 -4.47 -20.70 -4.00
C ASN A 177 -3.70 -20.01 -5.12
N ARG A 178 -2.38 -19.93 -5.02
CA ARG A 178 -1.51 -19.22 -5.96
C ARG A 178 -1.62 -19.76 -7.39
N THR A 179 -1.94 -21.05 -7.57
CA THR A 179 -2.17 -21.67 -8.89
C THR A 179 -3.39 -21.09 -9.64
N GLN A 180 -4.29 -20.43 -8.92
CA GLN A 180 -5.44 -19.72 -9.50
C GLN A 180 -5.02 -18.43 -10.24
N ILE A 181 -3.81 -17.93 -9.99
CA ILE A 181 -3.29 -16.69 -10.58
C ILE A 181 -2.57 -17.03 -11.88
N HIS A 182 -3.32 -17.17 -12.98
CA HIS A 182 -2.78 -17.42 -14.32
C HIS A 182 -3.43 -16.56 -15.41
N ASN A 183 -4.61 -16.00 -15.12
CA ASN A 183 -5.31 -15.09 -16.01
C ASN A 183 -5.97 -13.97 -15.18
N PRO A 184 -5.53 -12.70 -15.30
CA PRO A 184 -4.33 -12.25 -16.02
C PRO A 184 -3.04 -12.79 -15.38
N ALA A 185 -1.88 -12.51 -15.98
CA ALA A 185 -0.61 -13.06 -15.50
C ALA A 185 -0.34 -12.65 -14.03
N PRO A 186 0.46 -13.42 -13.26
CA PRO A 186 0.85 -13.03 -11.90
C PRO A 186 1.44 -11.62 -11.77
N ALA A 187 2.15 -11.15 -12.81
CA ALA A 187 2.70 -9.80 -12.90
C ALA A 187 1.64 -8.69 -13.06
N GLU A 188 0.37 -9.03 -13.27
CA GLU A 188 -0.73 -8.07 -13.41
C GLU A 188 -1.67 -8.10 -12.19
N ARG A 189 -1.37 -8.94 -11.19
CA ARG A 189 -2.20 -9.15 -10.00
C ARG A 189 -1.48 -8.64 -8.76
N ILE A 190 -2.00 -7.55 -8.19
CA ILE A 190 -1.44 -7.00 -6.95
C ILE A 190 -1.79 -7.87 -5.75
N VAL A 191 -0.86 -7.94 -4.80
CA VAL A 191 -0.98 -8.66 -3.53
C VAL A 191 -0.94 -7.69 -2.37
N PHE A 192 0.10 -6.85 -2.31
CA PHE A 192 0.24 -5.86 -1.25
C PHE A 192 0.15 -4.44 -1.80
N VAL A 193 -0.33 -3.53 -0.96
CA VAL A 193 -0.33 -2.09 -1.15
C VAL A 193 0.20 -1.40 0.11
N ASP A 194 0.87 -0.26 -0.07
CA ASP A 194 1.08 0.71 1.01
C ASP A 194 -0.20 1.49 1.27
N GLU A 195 -1.02 0.94 2.17
CA GLU A 195 -2.26 1.56 2.65
C GLU A 195 -1.97 2.81 3.50
N GLY A 196 -0.76 2.90 4.05
CA GLY A 196 -0.25 4.03 4.81
C GLY A 196 -0.40 3.89 6.31
N TRP A 197 -1.50 3.33 6.81
CA TRP A 197 -1.70 2.99 8.23
C TRP A 197 -2.57 1.74 8.34
N ALA A 198 -2.48 1.02 9.46
CA ALA A 198 -3.21 -0.22 9.64
C ALA A 198 -4.72 0.02 9.78
N THR A 199 -5.49 -0.50 8.84
CA THR A 199 -6.95 -0.64 8.96
C THR A 199 -7.34 -2.10 9.18
N SER A 200 -8.62 -2.35 9.44
CA SER A 200 -9.13 -3.70 9.65
C SER A 200 -9.23 -4.49 8.33
N TYR A 201 -9.03 -5.80 8.41
CA TYR A 201 -9.15 -6.74 7.28
C TYR A 201 -8.10 -6.54 6.19
N SER A 202 -8.39 -5.75 5.16
CA SER A 202 -7.65 -5.77 3.90
C SER A 202 -8.01 -4.55 3.07
N TYR A 203 -7.07 -4.06 2.26
CA TYR A 203 -7.35 -2.94 1.36
C TYR A 203 -8.37 -3.33 0.29
N ALA A 204 -9.41 -2.53 0.15
CA ALA A 204 -10.60 -2.83 -0.62
C ALA A 204 -10.88 -1.80 -1.72
N VAL A 205 -11.38 -2.33 -2.85
CA VAL A 205 -12.01 -1.57 -3.93
C VAL A 205 -13.31 -2.24 -4.34
N HIS A 206 -14.30 -1.50 -4.84
CA HIS A 206 -15.53 -2.16 -5.31
C HIS A 206 -15.24 -3.00 -6.56
N TYR A 207 -15.89 -4.17 -6.69
CA TYR A 207 -15.81 -4.98 -7.92
C TYR A 207 -16.96 -4.69 -8.89
N VAL A 208 -18.18 -4.54 -8.35
CA VAL A 208 -19.42 -4.36 -9.13
C VAL A 208 -19.91 -2.91 -9.18
N GLN A 209 -19.14 -1.98 -8.59
CA GLN A 209 -19.48 -0.56 -8.57
C GLN A 209 -18.29 0.26 -9.04
N GLU A 210 -18.61 1.36 -9.70
CA GLU A 210 -17.65 2.32 -10.22
C GLU A 210 -17.21 3.33 -9.16
N ALA A 211 -16.68 2.82 -8.05
CA ALA A 211 -16.23 3.63 -6.92
C ALA A 211 -15.07 2.98 -6.18
N TRP A 212 -14.27 3.81 -5.53
CA TRP A 212 -13.34 3.41 -4.48
C TRP A 212 -14.12 2.87 -3.28
N TRP A 213 -13.63 1.80 -2.65
CA TRP A 213 -14.14 1.38 -1.34
C TRP A 213 -13.31 2.03 -0.25
N ASP A 214 -12.02 1.69 -0.18
CA ASP A 214 -11.06 2.44 0.62
C ASP A 214 -10.52 3.63 -0.18
N ASP A 215 -10.08 4.66 0.52
CA ASP A 215 -9.57 5.87 -0.12
C ASP A 215 -8.25 5.60 -0.89
N PRO A 216 -7.99 6.33 -1.99
CA PRO A 216 -6.72 6.25 -2.70
C PRO A 216 -5.60 6.78 -1.81
N THR A 217 -4.55 5.98 -1.61
CA THR A 217 -3.39 6.41 -0.82
C THR A 217 -2.49 7.32 -1.66
N THR A 218 -2.03 8.45 -1.13
CA THR A 218 -1.18 9.42 -1.85
C THR A 218 0.26 9.49 -1.35
N ARG A 219 0.71 8.41 -0.72
CA ARG A 219 2.05 8.28 -0.14
C ARG A 219 3.15 8.26 -1.21
N HIS A 220 4.31 8.83 -0.93
CA HIS A 220 5.42 8.92 -1.88
C HIS A 220 5.22 9.80 -3.11
N GLY A 221 4.50 10.92 -2.94
CA GLY A 221 4.41 11.97 -3.95
C GLY A 221 3.27 11.75 -4.93
N ASP A 222 2.06 11.69 -4.39
CA ASP A 222 0.79 11.58 -5.13
C ASP A 222 0.60 10.21 -5.77
N GLY A 223 0.95 9.16 -5.04
CA GLY A 223 0.89 7.80 -5.54
C GLY A 223 0.89 6.78 -4.41
N THR A 224 1.26 5.55 -4.73
CA THR A 224 1.58 4.53 -3.74
C THR A 224 2.38 3.39 -4.37
N THR A 225 2.86 2.48 -3.55
CA THR A 225 3.65 1.32 -3.95
C THR A 225 2.87 0.03 -3.77
N TYR A 226 3.11 -0.91 -4.69
CA TYR A 226 2.45 -2.21 -4.72
C TYR A 226 3.47 -3.34 -4.84
N ALA A 227 3.11 -4.54 -4.37
CA ALA A 227 3.75 -5.79 -4.72
C ALA A 227 2.79 -6.70 -5.48
N TYR A 228 3.32 -7.49 -6.41
CA TYR A 228 2.54 -8.35 -7.30
C TYR A 228 2.75 -9.83 -6.99
N ALA A 229 1.89 -10.67 -7.56
CA ALA A 229 1.87 -12.11 -7.28
C ALA A 229 3.10 -12.87 -7.80
N ASP A 230 3.89 -12.29 -8.70
CA ASP A 230 5.21 -12.80 -9.14
C ASP A 230 6.38 -12.29 -8.27
N GLY A 231 6.12 -11.43 -7.29
CA GLY A 231 7.12 -10.88 -6.37
C GLY A 231 7.81 -9.59 -6.84
N HIS A 232 7.47 -9.04 -8.01
CA HIS A 232 7.92 -7.69 -8.34
C HIS A 232 7.09 -6.63 -7.60
N GLY A 233 7.51 -5.37 -7.69
CA GLY A 233 6.75 -4.26 -7.16
C GLY A 233 6.84 -3.05 -8.07
N GLU A 234 5.81 -2.21 -8.00
CA GLU A 234 5.73 -0.97 -8.77
C GLU A 234 5.35 0.21 -7.87
N TYR A 235 5.71 1.40 -8.33
CA TYR A 235 5.14 2.65 -7.83
C TYR A 235 4.18 3.21 -8.86
N TRP A 236 2.97 3.52 -8.44
CA TRP A 236 2.00 4.18 -9.29
C TRP A 236 1.83 5.62 -8.83
N LYS A 237 1.99 6.55 -9.76
CA LYS A 237 1.58 7.94 -9.57
C LYS A 237 0.15 8.09 -10.08
N TRP A 238 -0.71 8.70 -9.27
CA TRP A 238 -2.08 9.00 -9.69
C TRP A 238 -2.10 10.10 -10.74
N LYS A 239 -3.01 9.96 -11.70
CA LYS A 239 -3.22 10.93 -12.77
C LYS A 239 -4.34 11.90 -12.43
N GLY A 240 -5.40 11.40 -11.79
CA GLY A 240 -6.57 12.18 -11.40
C GLY A 240 -6.24 13.19 -10.31
N ILE A 241 -6.47 14.47 -10.58
CA ILE A 241 -6.30 15.53 -9.57
C ILE A 241 -7.26 15.34 -8.40
N ASP A 242 -8.45 14.80 -8.67
CA ASP A 242 -9.47 14.46 -7.70
C ASP A 242 -9.09 13.21 -6.89
N THR A 243 -8.49 12.18 -7.51
CA THR A 243 -7.87 11.06 -6.78
C THR A 243 -6.81 11.55 -5.78
N VAL A 244 -5.89 12.42 -6.23
CA VAL A 244 -4.82 12.97 -5.39
C VAL A 244 -5.38 13.86 -4.28
N LYS A 245 -6.33 14.74 -4.61
CA LYS A 245 -6.96 15.62 -3.63
C LYS A 245 -7.68 14.79 -2.57
N MET A 246 -8.45 13.78 -3.00
CA MET A 246 -9.21 12.94 -2.09
C MET A 246 -8.32 12.17 -1.13
N GLY A 247 -7.26 11.55 -1.63
CA GLY A 247 -6.31 10.81 -0.80
C GLY A 247 -5.59 11.70 0.22
N ARG A 248 -5.24 12.93 -0.15
CA ARG A 248 -4.63 13.90 0.78
C ARG A 248 -5.62 14.43 1.82
N ASP A 249 -6.84 14.76 1.41
CA ASP A 249 -7.87 15.34 2.28
C ASP A 249 -8.40 14.32 3.30
N ARG A 250 -8.31 13.02 2.99
CA ARG A 250 -8.83 11.91 3.81
C ARG A 250 -7.75 11.07 4.48
N ASP A 251 -6.50 11.50 4.41
CA ASP A 251 -5.41 10.86 5.13
C ASP A 251 -5.78 10.75 6.62
N ARG A 252 -5.87 9.51 7.12
CA ARG A 252 -6.24 9.17 8.51
C ARG A 252 -7.69 9.44 8.95
N ASN A 253 -8.64 9.51 8.03
CA ASN A 253 -10.09 9.53 8.37
C ASN A 253 -10.88 8.41 7.66
N HIS A 254 -10.32 7.81 6.59
CA HIS A 254 -10.85 6.65 5.87
C HIS A 254 -12.38 6.53 5.77
N PRO A 255 -13.12 7.61 5.37
CA PRO A 255 -14.56 7.50 5.17
C PRO A 255 -14.91 6.54 4.03
N GLY A 256 -13.96 6.29 3.12
CA GLY A 256 -14.13 5.40 1.97
C GLY A 256 -15.19 5.90 1.00
N ASN A 257 -15.66 4.98 0.15
CA ASN A 257 -16.78 5.14 -0.77
C ASN A 257 -16.73 6.46 -1.57
N TYR A 258 -15.75 6.54 -2.46
CA TYR A 258 -15.52 7.72 -3.30
C TYR A 258 -15.70 7.37 -4.78
N THR A 259 -16.54 8.14 -5.49
CA THR A 259 -16.64 8.06 -6.94
C THR A 259 -15.85 9.21 -7.57
N PRO A 260 -14.87 8.92 -8.45
CA PRO A 260 -14.14 9.94 -9.19
C PRO A 260 -15.07 10.89 -9.96
N GLN A 261 -14.57 12.09 -10.22
CA GLN A 261 -15.27 13.15 -10.95
C GLN A 261 -14.53 13.53 -12.24
N THR A 262 -13.26 13.13 -12.39
CA THR A 262 -12.45 13.37 -13.59
C THR A 262 -12.19 12.09 -14.38
N PRO A 263 -12.04 12.17 -15.72
CA PRO A 263 -11.68 11.00 -16.53
C PRO A 263 -10.40 10.30 -16.05
N GLU A 264 -9.38 11.07 -15.65
CA GLU A 264 -8.11 10.55 -15.13
C GLU A 264 -8.30 9.86 -13.78
N GLY A 265 -9.21 10.35 -12.93
CA GLY A 265 -9.55 9.70 -11.67
C GLY A 265 -10.27 8.36 -11.87
N PHE A 266 -11.13 8.26 -12.90
CA PHE A 266 -11.71 6.99 -13.32
C PHE A 266 -10.65 6.02 -13.87
N GLN A 267 -9.67 6.50 -14.64
CA GLN A 267 -8.55 5.64 -15.09
C GLN A 267 -7.73 5.08 -13.92
N ASP A 268 -7.45 5.90 -12.90
CA ASP A 268 -6.75 5.46 -11.69
C ASP A 268 -7.55 4.36 -10.97
N LEU A 269 -8.87 4.54 -10.84
CA LEU A 269 -9.78 3.57 -10.24
C LEU A 269 -9.80 2.25 -11.02
N TYR A 270 -10.03 2.30 -12.34
CA TYR A 270 -10.11 1.09 -13.17
C TYR A 270 -8.82 0.30 -13.13
N ARG A 271 -7.67 0.98 -13.22
CA ARG A 271 -6.35 0.34 -13.15
C ARG A 271 -6.21 -0.45 -11.86
N LEU A 272 -6.63 0.11 -10.73
CA LEU A 272 -6.54 -0.56 -9.44
C LEU A 272 -7.53 -1.73 -9.32
N GLN A 273 -8.77 -1.59 -9.77
CA GLN A 273 -9.75 -2.67 -9.75
C GLN A 273 -9.34 -3.83 -10.66
N GLU A 274 -8.87 -3.53 -11.87
CA GLU A 274 -8.34 -4.54 -12.79
C GLU A 274 -7.12 -5.23 -12.21
N ALA A 275 -6.18 -4.52 -11.58
CA ALA A 275 -5.04 -5.16 -10.93
C ALA A 275 -5.44 -6.01 -9.70
N THR A 276 -6.49 -5.61 -8.98
CA THR A 276 -7.01 -6.32 -7.80
C THR A 276 -7.69 -7.63 -8.22
N PHE A 277 -8.68 -7.55 -9.12
CA PHE A 277 -9.55 -8.68 -9.47
C PHE A 277 -9.16 -9.40 -10.76
N GLY A 278 -8.29 -8.79 -11.57
CA GLY A 278 -7.94 -9.23 -12.92
C GLY A 278 -8.85 -8.70 -14.02
N ARG A 279 -9.95 -8.01 -13.66
CA ARG A 279 -10.96 -7.46 -14.57
C ARG A 279 -11.96 -6.58 -13.82
N LEU A 280 -12.73 -5.77 -14.55
CA LEU A 280 -13.90 -5.07 -14.01
C LEU A 280 -15.15 -5.98 -13.96
N GLY A 281 -15.98 -5.78 -12.94
CA GLY A 281 -17.27 -6.45 -12.76
C GLY A 281 -18.46 -5.71 -13.38
N TYR A 282 -18.21 -4.62 -14.10
CA TYR A 282 -19.20 -3.75 -14.73
C TYR A 282 -18.64 -3.16 -16.02
N GLN A 283 -19.51 -2.52 -16.82
CA GLN A 283 -19.09 -1.77 -18.01
C GLN A 283 -18.66 -0.36 -17.58
N PRO A 284 -17.38 0.04 -17.78
CA PRO A 284 -16.91 1.35 -17.35
C PRO A 284 -17.61 2.47 -18.11
N SER A 285 -17.95 3.55 -17.41
CA SER A 285 -18.59 4.74 -17.98
C SER A 285 -17.60 5.68 -18.67
N HIS A 286 -16.30 5.51 -18.41
CA HIS A 286 -15.21 6.31 -18.98
C HIS A 286 -14.17 5.44 -19.71
N PRO A 287 -13.39 6.02 -20.63
CA PRO A 287 -12.26 5.34 -21.25
C PRO A 287 -11.25 4.84 -20.22
N ARG A 288 -10.64 3.69 -20.53
CA ARG A 288 -9.54 3.09 -19.77
C ARG A 288 -8.19 3.64 -20.21
#